data_AF-A0A074U2Q8-F1
#
_entry.id   AF-A0A074U2Q8-F1
#
_cell.length_a   1.000
_cell.length_b   1.000
_cell.length_c   1.000
_cell.angle_alpha   90.00
_cell.angle_beta   90.00
_cell.angle_gamma   90.00
#
_symmetry.space_group_name_H-M   'P 1'
#
loop_
_entity.id
_entity.type
_entity.pdbx_description
1 polymer ?
#
loop_
_entity_poly.entity_id
_entity_poly.type
_entity_poly.pdbx_seq_one_letter_code
_entity_poly.pdbx_strand_id
1 'polypeptide(L)' 'MNKDYTEAEARMQFYADTIGVHPPSRLLSEDGAPAPELLNFCVRYGASLDWIFLGDVRRMIRDSYEVARQG' A
#
# COMPACT_ATOMS: atom_id res chain seq x y z
N MET A 1 19.37 -14.39 -1.42
CA MET A 1 19.41 -12.94 -1.16
C MET A 1 18.15 -12.60 -0.38
N ASN A 2 18.26 -12.38 0.93
CA ASN A 2 17.11 -11.98 1.75
C ASN A 2 16.88 -10.49 1.48
N LYS A 3 15.85 -10.15 0.70
CA LYS A 3 15.53 -8.75 0.43
C LYS A 3 14.85 -8.19 1.68
N ASP A 4 15.43 -7.14 2.25
CA ASP A 4 14.88 -6.43 3.40
C ASP A 4 13.72 -5.54 2.92
N TYR A 5 12.52 -5.79 3.46
CA TYR A 5 11.30 -5.04 3.13
C TYR A 5 10.74 -4.30 4.34
N THR A 6 11.54 -4.12 5.41
CA THR A 6 11.12 -3.49 6.66
C THR A 6 10.45 -2.13 6.43
N GLU A 7 10.98 -1.34 5.49
CA GLU A 7 10.38 -0.04 5.17
C GLU A 7 8.99 -0.16 4.50
N ALA A 8 8.81 -1.16 3.64
CA ALA A 8 7.53 -1.40 2.99
C ALA A 8 6.48 -1.88 4.00
N GLU A 9 6.89 -2.73 4.94
CA GLU A 9 6.06 -3.16 6.07
C GLU A 9 5.66 -1.99 6.96
N ALA A 10 6.62 -1.11 7.29
CA ALA A 10 6.35 0.09 8.08
C ALA A 10 5.36 1.04 7.38
N ARG A 11 5.51 1.26 6.06
CA ARG A 11 4.57 2.08 5.27
C ARG A 11 3.19 1.46 5.15
N MET A 12 3.12 0.14 5.02
CA MET A 12 1.85 -0.60 5.01
C MET A 12 1.13 -0.49 6.36
N GLN A 13 1.86 -0.72 7.46
CA GLN A 13 1.32 -0.58 8.82
C GLN A 13 0.82 0.85 9.07
N PHE A 14 1.63 1.86 8.72
CA PHE A 14 1.25 3.26 8.84
C PHE A 14 -0.05 3.57 8.11
N TYR A 15 -0.21 3.07 6.87
CA TYR A 15 -1.43 3.29 6.10
C TYR A 15 -2.65 2.64 6.77
N ALA A 16 -2.52 1.38 7.20
CA ALA A 16 -3.59 0.63 7.85
C ALA A 16 -4.04 1.29 9.17
N ASP A 17 -3.08 1.73 9.99
CA ASP A 17 -3.35 2.44 11.24
C ASP A 17 -4.08 3.77 10.99
N THR A 18 -3.67 4.50 9.94
CA THR A 18 -4.27 5.80 9.58
C THR A 18 -5.75 5.69 9.27
N ILE A 19 -6.19 4.58 8.64
CA ILE A 19 -7.59 4.37 8.28
C ILE A 19 -8.33 3.43 9.26
N GLY A 20 -7.68 2.98 10.33
CA GLY A 20 -8.27 2.15 11.37
C GLY A 20 -8.61 0.72 10.94
N VAL A 21 -7.79 0.09 10.10
CA VAL A 21 -7.99 -1.30 9.64
C VAL A 21 -6.77 -2.17 9.91
N HIS A 22 -6.91 -3.48 9.75
CA HIS A 22 -5.77 -4.40 9.83
C HIS A 22 -4.99 -4.47 8.51
N PRO A 23 -3.64 -4.44 8.56
CA PRO A 23 -2.81 -4.61 7.36
C PRO A 23 -2.88 -6.06 6.82
N PRO A 24 -2.49 -6.28 5.56
CA PRO A 24 -2.28 -7.63 5.03
C PRO A 24 -1.18 -8.35 5.82
N SER A 25 -1.28 -9.69 5.90
CA SER A 25 -0.32 -10.51 6.65
C SER A 25 1.03 -10.65 5.94
N ARG A 26 1.04 -10.52 4.61
CA ARG A 26 2.21 -10.61 3.74
C ARG A 26 2.11 -9.56 2.63
N LEU A 27 3.26 -8.97 2.32
CA LEU A 27 3.37 -8.05 1.17
C LEU A 27 3.70 -8.78 -0.12
N LEU A 28 4.42 -9.91 -0.05
CA LEU A 28 4.90 -10.66 -1.19
C LEU A 28 4.51 -12.14 -1.11
N SER A 29 4.28 -12.72 -2.27
CA SER A 29 4.16 -14.15 -2.50
C SER A 29 5.55 -14.83 -2.51
N GLU A 30 5.58 -16.16 -2.53
CA GLU A 30 6.82 -16.95 -2.52
C GLU A 30 7.71 -16.69 -3.75
N ASP A 31 7.11 -16.30 -4.88
CA ASP A 31 7.80 -15.91 -6.12
C ASP A 31 8.33 -14.48 -6.09
N GLY A 32 8.09 -13.72 -5.02
CA GLY A 32 8.47 -12.33 -4.88
C GLY A 32 7.56 -11.34 -5.60
N ALA A 33 6.44 -11.78 -6.18
CA ALA A 33 5.39 -10.89 -6.66
C ALA A 33 4.56 -10.34 -5.49
N PRO A 34 3.82 -9.22 -5.65
CA PRO A 34 2.88 -8.75 -4.63
C PRO A 34 1.89 -9.83 -4.22
N ALA A 35 1.69 -10.01 -2.91
CA ALA A 35 0.74 -10.99 -2.39
C ALA A 35 -0.69 -10.63 -2.81
N PRO A 36 -1.56 -11.62 -3.12
CA PRO A 36 -2.96 -11.35 -3.45
C PRO A 36 -3.70 -10.54 -2.37
N GLU A 37 -3.39 -10.75 -1.10
CA GLU A 37 -3.99 -9.99 0.00
C GLU A 37 -3.58 -8.51 -0.02
N LEU A 38 -2.34 -8.20 -0.38
CA LEU A 38 -1.89 -6.83 -0.57
C LEU A 38 -2.62 -6.17 -1.74
N LEU A 39 -2.74 -6.87 -2.87
CA LEU A 39 -3.48 -6.36 -4.03
C LEU A 39 -4.96 -6.06 -3.68
N ASN A 40 -5.61 -6.99 -2.98
CA ASN A 40 -6.98 -6.80 -2.50
C ASN A 40 -7.08 -5.63 -1.51
N PHE A 41 -6.09 -5.46 -0.63
CA PHE A 41 -6.03 -4.31 0.28
C PHE A 41 -5.95 -2.99 -0.51
N CYS A 42 -5.06 -2.89 -1.50
CA CYS A 42 -4.90 -1.70 -2.34
C CYS A 42 -6.19 -1.35 -3.09
N VAL A 43 -6.86 -2.34 -3.68
CA VAL A 43 -8.14 -2.14 -4.37
C VAL A 43 -9.23 -1.67 -3.39
N ARG A 44 -9.30 -2.29 -2.21
CA ARG A 44 -10.36 -2.01 -1.24
C ARG A 44 -10.23 -0.66 -0.56
N TYR A 45 -9.01 -0.28 -0.19
CA TYR A 45 -8.76 0.88 0.66
C TYR A 45 -8.07 2.04 -0.05
N GLY A 46 -7.65 1.87 -1.32
CA GLY A 46 -6.99 2.93 -2.09
C GLY A 46 -5.50 3.11 -1.76
N ALA A 47 -4.87 2.11 -1.14
CA ALA A 47 -3.42 2.13 -0.93
C ALA A 47 -2.67 1.95 -2.26
N SER A 48 -1.52 2.61 -2.41
CA SER A 48 -0.69 2.51 -3.62
C SER A 48 0.50 1.57 -3.42
N LEU A 49 0.77 0.70 -4.40
CA LEU A 49 1.98 -0.13 -4.41
C LEU A 49 3.25 0.74 -4.52
N ASP A 50 3.19 1.86 -5.25
CA ASP A 50 4.32 2.79 -5.37
C ASP A 50 4.62 3.46 -4.02
N TRP A 51 3.58 3.75 -3.23
CA TRP A 51 3.77 4.23 -1.86
C TRP A 51 4.40 3.15 -0.98
N ILE A 52 3.83 1.94 -1.00
CA ILE A 52 4.27 0.86 -0.11
C ILE A 52 5.72 0.47 -0.40
N PHE A 53 6.09 0.24 -1.66
CA PHE A 53 7.43 -0.24 -1.99
C PHE A 53 8.45 0.85 -2.25
N LEU A 54 8.04 2.05 -2.72
CA LEU A 54 8.97 3.10 -3.16
C LEU A 54 8.82 4.41 -2.37
N GLY A 55 7.82 4.53 -1.49
CA GLY A 55 7.50 5.79 -0.81
C GLY A 55 6.96 6.88 -1.75
N ASP A 56 6.58 6.55 -2.99
CA ASP A 56 6.07 7.55 -3.94
C ASP A 56 4.59 7.86 -3.67
N VAL A 57 4.35 9.08 -3.19
CA VAL A 57 3.03 9.61 -2.84
C VAL A 57 2.27 10.21 -4.02
N ARG A 58 2.89 10.39 -5.20
CA ARG A 58 2.29 11.15 -6.32
C ARG A 58 0.95 10.59 -6.77
N ARG A 59 0.83 9.26 -6.83
CA ARG A 59 -0.43 8.61 -7.22
C ARG A 59 -1.54 8.93 -6.23
N MET A 60 -1.26 8.78 -4.93
CA MET A 60 -2.22 9.05 -3.86
C MET A 60 -2.64 10.53 -3.83
N ILE A 61 -1.71 11.46 -4.01
CA ILE A 61 -2.02 12.90 -4.07
C ILE A 61 -2.95 13.21 -5.25
N ARG A 62 -2.66 12.62 -6.42
CA ARG A 62 -3.50 12.80 -7.62
C ARG A 62 -4.90 12.24 -7.42
N ASP A 63 -5.01 11.04 -6.87
CA ASP A 63 -6.30 10.40 -6.65
C ASP A 63 -7.14 11.21 -5.62
N SER A 64 -6.52 11.70 -4.55
CA SER A 64 -7.17 12.61 -3.58
C SER A 64 -7.63 13.94 -4.21
N TYR A 65 -6.84 14.51 -5.12
CA TYR A 65 -7.20 15.74 -5.84
C TYR A 65 -8.43 15.53 -6.73
N GLU A 66 -8.49 14.42 -7.48
CA GLU A 66 -9.63 14.10 -8.33
C GLU A 66 -10.91 13.90 -7.50
N VAL A 67 -10.84 13.19 -6.37
CA VAL A 67 -11.97 13.04 -5.45
C VAL A 67 -12.45 14.39 -4.92
N ALA A 68 -11.53 15.26 -4.51
CA ALA A 68 -11.87 16.59 -3.98
C ALA A 68 -12.52 17.52 -5.02
N ARG A 69 -12.34 17.26 -6.32
CA ARG A 69 -12.97 18.03 -7.42
C ARG A 69 -14.33 17.52 -7.84
N GLN A 70 -14.67 16.28 -7.49
CA GLN A 70 -15.93 15.64 -7.84
C GLN A 70 -17.01 15.86 -6.78
N GLY A 71 -16.64 16.36 -5.59
CA GLY A 71 -17.56 16.86 -4.56
C GLY A 71 -17.83 18.36 -4.70
#